data_AF-A0A7R9DMJ8-F1
#
_entry.id   AF-A0A7R9DMJ8-F1
#
_cell.length_a   1.000
_cell.length_b   1.000
_cell.length_c   1.000
_cell.angle_alpha   90.00
_cell.angle_beta   90.00
_cell.angle_gamma   90.00
#
_symmetry.space_group_name_H-M   'P 1'
#
loop_
_entity.id
_entity.type
_entity.pdbx_description
1 polymer ?
#
loop_
_entity_poly.entity_id
_entity_poly.type
_entity_poly.pdbx_seq_one_letter_code
_entity_poly.pdbx_strand_id
1 'polypeptide(L)'
;QGSKRTLRSNEIMLPPSGLLDTELELNFCLQYPHFLKRDGNKLHVMLQRRKRYKNRTILGFKTLAEGLINMSQFTADKQSPTYTTNIVCCSSQQ
;
A
#
# COMPACT_ATOMS: atom_id res chain seq x y z
N GLN A 1 4.58 -19.46 5.27
CA GLN A 1 4.27 -19.45 3.82
C GLN A 1 3.41 -18.21 3.54
N GLY A 2 3.78 -17.31 2.61
CA GLY A 2 2.87 -16.24 2.15
C GLY A 2 3.45 -14.85 1.84
N SER A 3 4.66 -14.50 2.32
CA SER A 3 5.17 -13.11 2.25
C SER A 3 5.81 -12.69 0.91
N LYS A 4 5.77 -13.51 -0.15
CA LYS A 4 6.47 -13.20 -1.42
C LYS A 4 5.83 -12.06 -2.24
N ARG A 5 4.66 -11.54 -1.83
CA ARG A 5 3.85 -10.58 -2.61
C ARG A 5 3.68 -9.20 -1.97
N THR A 6 4.30 -8.94 -0.82
CA THR A 6 4.14 -7.66 -0.11
C THR A 6 5.50 -6.98 0.05
N LEU A 7 5.64 -5.81 -0.56
CA LEU A 7 6.73 -4.87 -0.31
C LEU A 7 6.31 -3.91 0.80
N ARG A 8 7.22 -3.54 1.70
CA ARG A 8 6.93 -2.68 2.84
C ARG A 8 8.00 -1.60 2.97
N SER A 9 7.57 -0.35 3.07
CA SER A 9 8.43 0.80 3.33
C SER A 9 8.86 0.86 4.80
N ASN A 10 9.73 1.83 5.12
CA ASN A 10 10.06 2.16 6.50
C ASN A 10 8.84 2.69 7.27
N GLU A 11 8.89 2.57 8.61
CA GLU A 11 7.87 3.14 9.50
C GLU A 11 7.93 4.68 9.43
N ILE A 12 6.75 5.32 9.36
CA ILE A 12 6.61 6.78 9.38
C ILE A 12 6.10 7.18 10.76
N MET A 13 6.83 8.07 11.45
CA MET A 13 6.46 8.53 12.78
C MET A 13 5.40 9.62 12.69
N LEU A 14 4.31 9.45 13.44
CA LEU A 14 3.28 10.47 13.56
C LEU A 14 3.67 11.48 14.64
N PRO A 15 3.56 12.80 14.39
CA PRO A 15 3.76 13.81 15.42
C PRO A 15 2.65 13.73 16.49
N PRO A 16 2.86 14.29 17.70
CA PRO A 16 1.89 14.24 18.79
C PRO A 16 0.51 14.85 18.46
N SER A 17 0.46 15.78 17.50
CA SER A 17 -0.78 16.37 16.98
C SER A 17 -1.68 15.35 16.27
N GLY A 18 -1.15 14.18 15.90
CA GLY A 18 -1.89 13.14 15.17
C GLY A 18 -2.15 13.44 13.70
N LEU A 19 -1.75 14.63 13.23
CA LEU A 19 -1.85 15.05 11.83
C LEU A 19 -0.47 14.94 11.18
N LEU A 20 -0.42 14.26 10.04
CA LEU A 20 0.78 14.14 9.23
C LEU A 20 0.42 14.57 7.81
N ASP A 21 1.01 15.68 7.36
CA ASP A 21 1.00 16.10 5.97
C ASP A 21 2.38 15.83 5.40
N THR A 22 2.51 14.76 4.62
CA THR A 22 3.79 14.33 4.06
C THR A 22 3.57 13.80 2.66
N GLU A 23 4.36 14.31 1.72
CA GLU A 23 4.41 13.76 0.37
C GLU A 23 5.18 12.42 0.42
N LEU A 24 4.52 11.35 -0.01
CA LEU A 24 5.11 10.02 -0.09
C LEU A 24 5.51 9.75 -1.54
N GLU A 25 6.78 9.99 -1.87
CA GLU A 25 7.34 9.57 -3.14
C GLU A 25 7.69 8.06 -3.07
N LEU A 26 6.78 7.23 -3.57
CA LEU A 26 6.95 5.77 -3.58
C LEU A 26 7.45 5.31 -4.95
N ASN A 27 8.75 5.02 -5.03
CA ASN A 27 9.38 4.43 -6.20
C ASN A 27 9.61 2.94 -5.96
N PHE A 28 9.01 2.08 -6.78
CA PHE A 28 9.24 0.64 -6.74
C PHE A 28 9.32 0.05 -8.14
N CYS A 29 10.20 -0.93 -8.30
CA CYS A 29 10.30 -1.73 -9.52
C CYS A 29 9.78 -3.13 -9.20
N LEU A 30 8.89 -3.64 -10.03
CA LEU A 30 8.40 -5.01 -9.92
C LEU A 30 8.47 -5.69 -11.28
N GLN A 31 9.04 -6.89 -11.31
CA GLN A 31 8.95 -7.75 -12.48
C GLN A 31 7.67 -8.56 -12.37
N TYR A 32 6.69 -8.24 -13.21
CA TYR A 32 5.39 -8.90 -13.20
C TYR A 32 5.20 -9.76 -14.45
N PRO A 33 5.05 -11.09 -14.30
CA PRO A 33 4.68 -11.94 -15.42
C PRO A 33 3.30 -11.55 -15.94
N HIS A 34 3.18 -11.21 -17.23
CA HIS A 34 1.95 -10.71 -17.88
C HIS A 34 0.85 -11.77 -18.06
N PHE A 35 0.69 -12.70 -17.13
CA PHE A 35 -0.47 -13.59 -17.16
C PHE A 35 -1.70 -12.85 -16.67
N LEU A 36 -2.44 -12.24 -17.61
CA LEU A 36 -3.62 -11.45 -17.31
C LEU A 36 -4.75 -12.32 -16.77
N LYS A 37 -4.88 -12.41 -15.45
CA LYS A 37 -6.09 -12.98 -14.82
C LYS A 37 -7.20 -11.94 -14.86
N ARG A 38 -8.41 -12.32 -15.29
CA ARG A 38 -9.60 -11.46 -15.20
C ARG A 38 -9.77 -11.06 -13.72
N ASP A 39 -9.82 -9.75 -13.45
CA ASP A 39 -9.93 -9.11 -12.12
C ASP A 39 -8.84 -9.40 -11.07
N GLY A 40 -7.79 -10.15 -11.42
CA GLY A 40 -6.74 -10.57 -10.48
C GLY A 40 -5.46 -9.73 -10.47
N ASN A 41 -5.28 -8.84 -11.43
CA ASN A 41 -4.02 -8.10 -11.61
C ASN A 41 -4.14 -6.72 -10.98
N LYS A 42 -4.30 -6.67 -9.65
CA LYS A 42 -4.39 -5.42 -8.90
C LYS A 42 -3.18 -5.31 -7.97
N LEU A 43 -2.50 -4.17 -8.01
CA LEU A 43 -1.52 -3.81 -7.01
C LEU A 43 -2.22 -3.03 -5.90
N HIS A 44 -2.15 -3.56 -4.68
CA HIS A 44 -2.69 -2.92 -3.49
C HIS A 44 -1.61 -2.07 -2.82
N VAL A 45 -1.86 -0.77 -2.71
CA VAL A 45 -1.04 0.15 -1.92
C VAL A 45 -1.82 0.46 -0.65
N MET A 46 -1.30 0.04 0.50
CA MET A 46 -1.98 0.19 1.79
C MET A 46 -1.16 1.06 2.74
N LEU A 47 -1.84 2.01 3.38
CA LEU A 47 -1.33 2.66 4.59
C LEU A 47 -1.82 1.87 5.80
N GLN A 48 -0.90 1.43 6.65
CA GLN A 48 -1.23 0.56 7.77
C GLN A 48 -0.65 1.06 9.10
N ARG A 49 -1.47 1.03 10.15
CA ARG A 49 -1.05 1.28 11.53
C ARG A 49 -0.71 -0.02 12.22
N ARG A 50 0.45 -0.08 12.88
CA ARG A 50 0.82 -1.22 13.73
C ARG A 50 -0.11 -1.29 14.94
N LYS A 51 -0.75 -2.44 15.17
CA LYS A 51 -1.61 -2.63 16.34
C LYS A 51 -0.72 -2.76 17.59
N ARG A 52 -1.08 -2.05 18.66
CA ARG A 52 -0.48 -2.20 20.00
C ARG A 52 -1.61 -2.30 21.02
N TYR A 53 -1.65 -3.39 21.77
CA TYR A 53 -2.64 -3.62 22.82
C TYR A 53 -1.94 -3.63 24.17
N LYS A 54 -2.56 -3.03 25.19
CA LYS A 54 -1.94 -2.80 26.51
C LYS A 54 -1.36 -4.08 27.14
N ASN A 55 -2.00 -5.24 26.94
CA ASN A 55 -1.62 -6.51 27.59
C ASN A 55 -1.57 -7.73 26.65
N ARG A 56 -1.36 -7.55 25.33
CA ARG A 56 -1.13 -8.68 24.40
C ARG A 56 -0.15 -8.31 23.30
N THR A 57 0.78 -9.20 23.00
CA THR A 57 1.59 -9.21 21.77
C THR A 57 0.74 -9.65 20.58
N ILE A 58 -0.28 -8.86 20.24
CA ILE A 58 -1.00 -9.06 18.98
C ILE A 58 -0.12 -8.51 17.87
N LEU A 59 0.45 -9.42 17.10
CA LEU A 59 1.20 -9.13 15.89
C LEU A 59 0.20 -8.83 14.77
N GLY A 60 0.16 -7.59 14.27
CA GLY A 60 -0.70 -7.25 13.15
C GLY A 60 -0.80 -5.76 12.84
N PHE A 61 -1.49 -5.48 11.74
CA PHE A 61 -1.66 -4.15 11.18
C PHE A 61 -3.16 -3.83 11.02
N LYS A 62 -3.54 -2.56 11.23
CA LYS A 62 -4.86 -2.00 10.89
C LYS A 62 -4.67 -1.17 9.61
N THR A 63 -5.31 -1.56 8.51
CA THR A 63 -5.31 -0.74 7.29
C THR A 63 -6.09 0.54 7.57
N LEU A 64 -5.43 1.68 7.35
CA LEU A 64 -6.01 3.02 7.47
C LEU A 64 -6.50 3.52 6.11
N ALA A 65 -5.78 3.18 5.04
CA ALA A 65 -6.08 3.62 3.70
C ALA A 65 -5.64 2.55 2.70
N GLU A 66 -6.34 2.45 1.58
CA GLU A 66 -6.02 1.52 0.49
C GLU A 66 -6.22 2.20 -0.85
N GLY A 67 -5.31 1.96 -1.79
CA GLY A 67 -5.40 2.31 -3.20
C GLY A 67 -5.14 1.09 -4.06
N LEU A 68 -5.87 0.98 -5.17
CA LEU A 68 -5.79 -0.15 -6.10
C LEU A 68 -5.34 0.34 -7.48
N ILE A 69 -4.25 -0.24 -7.98
CA ILE A 69 -3.76 0.02 -9.33
C ILE A 69 -4.04 -1.19 -10.19
N ASN A 70 -4.77 -1.00 -11.29
CA ASN A 70 -5.06 -2.07 -12.23
C ASN A 70 -3.84 -2.33 -13.13
N MET A 71 -3.12 -3.40 -12.85
CA MET A 71 -1.93 -3.83 -13.61
C MET A 71 -2.30 -4.48 -14.95
N SER A 72 -3.58 -4.75 -15.22
CA SER A 72 -3.99 -5.24 -16.55
C SER A 72 -3.86 -4.19 -17.65
N GLN A 73 -3.85 -2.90 -17.28
CA GLN A 73 -3.66 -1.78 -18.21
C GLN A 73 -2.17 -1.46 -18.45
N PHE A 74 -1.26 -2.20 -17.81
CA PHE A 74 0.18 -2.06 -17.97
C PHE A 74 0.61 -2.80 -19.26
N THR A 75 0.57 -2.11 -20.40
CA THR A 75 1.20 -2.58 -21.64
C THR A 75 2.64 -2.06 -21.71
N ALA A 76 3.56 -2.90 -22.20
CA ALA A 76 5.00 -2.68 -22.18
C ALA A 76 5.50 -1.50 -23.03
N ASP A 77 4.61 -0.82 -23.76
CA ASP A 77 4.97 0.24 -24.72
C ASP A 77 5.27 1.59 -24.08
N LYS A 78 5.07 1.75 -22.77
CA LYS A 78 5.41 2.99 -22.04
C LYS A 78 6.75 2.83 -21.32
N GLN A 79 7.77 3.53 -21.81
CA GLN A 79 9.15 3.51 -21.31
C GLN A 79 9.28 3.89 -19.82
N SER A 80 8.29 4.54 -19.22
CA SER A 80 8.20 4.82 -17.77
C SER A 80 6.75 5.12 -17.41
N PRO A 81 5.94 4.12 -17.06
CA PRO A 81 4.55 4.36 -16.74
C PRO A 81 4.46 4.91 -15.31
N THR A 82 4.15 6.20 -15.19
CA THR A 82 3.79 6.82 -13.91
C THR A 82 2.34 6.49 -13.59
N TYR A 83 2.10 5.94 -12.40
CA TYR A 83 0.76 5.62 -11.91
C TYR A 83 0.41 6.51 -10.74
N THR A 84 -0.78 7.11 -10.82
CA THR A 84 -1.35 7.87 -9.71
C THR A 84 -2.59 7.14 -9.23
N THR A 85 -2.61 6.77 -7.95
CA THR A 85 -3.83 6.31 -7.28
C THR A 85 -4.08 7.24 -6.11
N ASN A 86 -5.32 7.71 -5.97
CA ASN A 86 -5.73 8.42 -4.77
C ASN A 86 -5.91 7.38 -3.66
N ILE A 87 -5.14 7.52 -2.59
CA ILE A 87 -5.26 6.67 -1.41
C ILE A 87 -6.18 7.40 -0.44
N VAL A 88 -7.40 6.89 -0.26
CA VAL A 88 -8.38 7.52 0.65
C VAL A 88 -8.16 6.98 2.04
N CYS A 89 -7.84 7.87 2.99
CA CYS A 89 -7.76 7.53 4.39
C CYS A 89 -9.16 7.27 4.94
N CYS A 90 -9.46 6.01 5.27
CA CYS A 90 -10.61 5.65 6.08
C CYS A 90 -10.32 6.12 7.51
N SER A 91 -10.72 7.35 7.83
CA SER A 91 -10.84 7.82 9.19
C SER A 91 -11.92 6.97 9.88
N SER A 92 -11.52 5.81 10.40
CA SER A 92 -12.26 5.19 11.48
C SER A 92 -12.05 6.09 12.70
N GLN A 93 -12.97 7.05 12.87
CA GLN A 93 -13.28 7.54 14.21
C GLN A 93 -13.61 6.31 15.07
N GLN A 94 -13.16 6.37 16.33
CA GLN A 94 -13.16 5.37 17.42
C GLN A 94 -11.85 4.62 17.62
#